data_AF-A0A965UV69-F1
#
_entry.id   AF-A0A965UV69-F1
#
_cell.length_a   1.000
_cell.length_b   1.000
_cell.length_c   1.000
_cell.angle_alpha   90.00
_cell.angle_beta   90.00
_cell.angle_gamma   90.00
#
_symmetry.space_group_name_H-M   'P 1'
#
loop_
_entity.id
_entity.type
_entity.pdbx_description
1 polymer ?
#
loop_
_entity_poly.entity_id
_entity_poly.type
_entity_poly.pdbx_seq_one_letter_code
_entity_poly.pdbx_strand_id
1 'polypeptide(L)'
;MKSSSLSLVKYAMAAVLTLLFGTAYSQYPATGNKQRLGWQTTGDGLVYRGAIADTSTLDPSGLNNAWMLLDTVSGNLYAYRIKAWRLVSGGGGGGGASMPFDSVTFNINEGDASEQELKYSAEKGYLQYGGLDSVQIPLLPGIWYVRNDTSVTIPKGTVVRASGTLGASGRIKVKHMIANGSIPAMYVLGIAMQDIATGADGYVMTQGKIRQVNTQAYSEGAVLYADVDTLGGLTQTKPGNGYLKLPIAFVVHSASNGTLAVRIDPGSSLHDLHDVDTTGRVNGSVLRYDSALKYWKASTTAGIV
;
A
#
# COMPACT_ATOMS: atom_id res chain seq x y z
N MET A 1 -13.36 112.36 -57.21
CA MET A 1 -14.18 111.32 -57.89
C MET A 1 -14.77 110.39 -56.83
N LYS A 2 -16.04 109.95 -56.89
CA LYS A 2 -16.54 108.76 -57.63
C LYS A 2 -15.63 107.52 -57.46
N SER A 3 -16.10 106.36 -56.98
CA SER A 3 -17.44 106.00 -56.47
C SER A 3 -17.44 104.69 -55.64
N SER A 4 -18.54 104.44 -54.93
CA SER A 4 -19.14 103.15 -54.48
C SER A 4 -18.47 101.83 -54.93
N SER A 5 -18.48 100.76 -54.12
CA SER A 5 -19.68 100.30 -53.37
C SER A 5 -19.42 99.67 -51.98
N LEU A 6 -20.51 99.61 -51.22
CA LEU A 6 -20.61 98.98 -49.90
C LEU A 6 -21.33 97.61 -50.06
N SER A 7 -20.73 96.52 -49.58
CA SER A 7 -21.43 95.22 -49.46
C SER A 7 -20.90 94.38 -48.30
N LEU A 8 -21.14 94.85 -47.08
CA LEU A 8 -21.13 94.00 -45.89
C LEU A 8 -22.32 93.00 -45.94
N VAL A 9 -22.28 91.95 -45.10
CA VAL A 9 -23.37 90.99 -44.76
C VAL A 9 -23.31 89.60 -45.43
N LYS A 10 -22.99 88.58 -44.60
CA LYS A 10 -23.06 87.10 -44.80
C LYS A 10 -22.05 86.53 -45.83
N TYR A 11 -21.28 85.47 -45.56
CA TYR A 11 -21.30 84.45 -44.48
C TYR A 11 -19.88 84.11 -43.97
N ALA A 12 -19.78 83.63 -42.72
CA ALA A 12 -18.64 82.95 -42.07
C ALA A 12 -17.25 83.67 -42.09
N MET A 13 -16.49 83.75 -40.99
CA MET A 13 -16.56 83.04 -39.70
C MET A 13 -16.78 84.02 -38.53
N ALA A 14 -17.43 83.57 -37.46
CA ALA A 14 -17.68 84.38 -36.27
C ALA A 14 -16.52 84.29 -35.26
N ALA A 15 -16.21 85.40 -34.60
CA ALA A 15 -15.32 85.44 -33.44
C ALA A 15 -16.14 85.50 -32.14
N VAL A 16 -16.14 84.40 -31.38
CA VAL A 16 -16.63 84.30 -29.99
C VAL A 16 -15.65 83.34 -29.30
N LEU A 17 -14.65 83.85 -28.57
CA LEU A 17 -14.70 84.24 -27.16
C LEU A 17 -15.01 83.05 -26.22
N THR A 18 -14.08 82.83 -25.29
CA THR A 18 -14.17 81.80 -24.23
C THR A 18 -15.33 82.03 -23.29
N LEU A 19 -16.02 80.95 -22.91
CA LEU A 19 -16.89 80.94 -21.74
C LEU A 19 -16.70 79.64 -20.95
N LEU A 20 -15.92 79.73 -19.87
CA LEU A 20 -15.75 78.66 -18.89
C LEU A 20 -17.00 78.57 -18.02
N PHE A 21 -17.82 77.54 -18.22
CA PHE A 21 -18.69 77.02 -17.18
C PHE A 21 -18.22 75.63 -16.78
N GLY A 22 -17.72 75.52 -15.55
CA GLY A 22 -17.23 74.26 -15.01
C GLY A 22 -18.39 73.35 -14.61
N THR A 23 -18.81 72.45 -15.51
CA THR A 23 -19.51 71.24 -15.07
C THR A 23 -18.49 70.27 -14.51
N ALA A 24 -18.35 70.26 -13.19
CA ALA A 24 -17.67 69.16 -12.50
C ALA A 24 -18.49 67.89 -12.73
N TYR A 25 -18.06 67.08 -13.71
CA TYR A 25 -18.55 65.71 -13.83
C TYR A 25 -18.15 64.96 -12.56
N SER A 26 -19.12 64.76 -11.66
CA SER A 26 -18.95 63.85 -10.54
C SER A 26 -18.52 62.49 -11.11
N GLN A 27 -17.31 62.05 -10.78
CA GLN A 27 -16.80 60.75 -11.20
C GLN A 27 -17.52 59.64 -10.44
N TYR A 28 -18.77 59.38 -10.81
CA TYR A 28 -19.18 58.00 -10.98
C TYR A 28 -18.36 57.48 -12.17
N PRO A 29 -17.45 56.52 -11.98
CA PRO A 29 -16.73 55.93 -13.11
C PRO A 29 -17.77 55.32 -14.04
N ALA A 30 -17.73 55.70 -15.32
CA ALA A 30 -18.61 55.11 -16.33
C ALA A 30 -18.40 53.58 -16.33
N THR A 31 -19.43 52.74 -16.42
CA THR A 31 -20.54 52.82 -17.39
C THR A 31 -21.88 52.24 -16.86
N GLY A 32 -22.94 52.30 -17.68
CA GLY A 32 -24.17 51.52 -17.51
C GLY A 32 -24.00 50.02 -17.85
N ASN A 33 -25.01 49.20 -17.56
CA ASN A 33 -24.95 47.72 -17.57
C ASN A 33 -23.73 47.19 -16.78
N LYS A 34 -23.56 47.57 -15.52
CA LYS A 34 -24.21 46.92 -14.37
C LYS A 34 -24.46 45.41 -14.56
N GLN A 35 -23.58 44.60 -13.97
CA GLN A 35 -23.46 43.12 -14.04
C GLN A 35 -24.27 42.43 -12.90
N ARG A 36 -24.53 41.11 -12.63
CA ARG A 36 -24.88 39.76 -13.23
C ARG A 36 -24.43 38.59 -12.31
N LEU A 37 -23.46 38.77 -11.43
CA LEU A 37 -23.14 37.76 -10.41
C LEU A 37 -22.85 38.44 -9.05
N GLY A 38 -22.09 39.54 -9.02
CA GLY A 38 -22.59 40.78 -8.42
C GLY A 38 -23.14 41.64 -9.57
N TRP A 39 -24.21 42.46 -9.51
CA TRP A 39 -24.88 43.17 -8.42
C TRP A 39 -26.41 43.43 -8.64
N GLN A 40 -27.19 42.98 -9.65
CA GLN A 40 -27.10 41.85 -10.58
C GLN A 40 -27.88 42.04 -11.94
N THR A 41 -27.28 42.65 -12.99
CA THR A 41 -27.80 42.72 -14.40
C THR A 41 -26.85 42.40 -15.64
N THR A 42 -25.77 41.58 -15.58
CA THR A 42 -24.93 41.13 -16.76
C THR A 42 -23.37 41.00 -16.61
N GLY A 43 -22.77 40.00 -15.93
CA GLY A 43 -21.29 39.79 -15.75
C GLY A 43 -20.85 39.26 -14.34
N ASP A 44 -19.55 39.04 -14.07
CA ASP A 44 -18.95 38.27 -12.93
C ASP A 44 -19.15 38.84 -11.49
N GLY A 45 -18.97 38.11 -10.38
CA GLY A 45 -18.77 36.66 -10.19
C GLY A 45 -18.92 36.27 -8.71
N LEU A 46 -19.98 35.53 -8.30
CA LEU A 46 -20.05 34.92 -6.94
C LEU A 46 -19.00 33.79 -6.84
N VAL A 47 -18.85 33.08 -7.96
CA VAL A 47 -17.77 32.16 -8.27
C VAL A 47 -17.04 32.75 -9.48
N TYR A 48 -15.74 32.99 -9.38
CA TYR A 48 -14.87 33.29 -10.53
C TYR A 48 -14.70 32.04 -11.39
N ARG A 49 -14.57 32.17 -12.70
CA ARG A 49 -14.30 31.02 -13.59
C ARG A 49 -12.96 31.23 -14.27
N GLY A 50 -12.05 30.28 -14.09
CA GLY A 50 -10.69 30.36 -14.59
C GLY A 50 -10.02 28.99 -14.58
N ALA A 51 -8.75 28.95 -14.20
CA ALA A 51 -7.95 27.74 -14.01
C ALA A 51 -7.26 27.75 -12.64
N ILE A 52 -6.70 26.61 -12.21
CA ILE A 52 -5.99 26.51 -10.92
C ILE A 52 -4.87 27.55 -10.75
N ALA A 53 -4.20 27.97 -11.83
CA ALA A 53 -3.12 28.96 -11.77
C ALA A 53 -3.55 30.33 -11.21
N ASP A 54 -4.81 30.72 -11.43
CA ASP A 54 -5.37 31.99 -10.95
C ASP A 54 -5.44 32.05 -9.40
N THR A 55 -5.43 30.89 -8.73
CA THR A 55 -5.35 30.81 -7.26
C THR A 55 -4.01 31.30 -6.67
N SER A 56 -3.02 31.59 -7.52
CA SER A 56 -1.73 32.18 -7.10
C SER A 56 -1.62 33.69 -7.34
N THR A 57 -2.61 34.31 -8.00
CA THR A 57 -2.58 35.73 -8.42
C THR A 57 -3.82 36.53 -8.02
N LEU A 58 -4.96 35.86 -7.76
CA LEU A 58 -6.24 36.51 -7.46
C LEU A 58 -6.64 36.37 -5.98
N ASP A 59 -6.09 37.21 -5.10
CA ASP A 59 -6.47 37.24 -3.68
C ASP A 59 -7.66 38.20 -3.43
N PRO A 60 -8.84 37.71 -2.97
CA PRO A 60 -9.99 38.57 -2.69
C PRO A 60 -9.78 39.39 -1.41
N SER A 61 -9.68 40.70 -1.58
CA SER A 61 -9.36 41.66 -0.50
C SER A 61 -10.57 42.47 -0.01
N GLY A 62 -11.75 42.31 -0.62
CA GLY A 62 -12.97 43.01 -0.23
C GLY A 62 -14.27 42.31 -0.62
N LEU A 63 -15.39 42.96 -0.30
CA LEU A 63 -16.76 42.44 -0.49
C LEU A 63 -17.21 42.34 -1.95
N ASN A 64 -16.45 42.92 -2.89
CA ASN A 64 -16.77 42.93 -4.33
C ASN A 64 -15.97 41.87 -5.12
N ASN A 65 -15.05 41.14 -4.48
CA ASN A 65 -14.27 40.08 -5.11
C ASN A 65 -15.05 38.75 -5.08
N ALA A 66 -14.73 37.83 -5.99
CA ALA A 66 -15.19 36.45 -5.89
C ALA A 66 -14.46 35.71 -4.76
N TRP A 67 -15.20 35.10 -3.83
CA TRP A 67 -14.64 34.29 -2.73
C TRP A 67 -14.62 32.79 -3.06
N MET A 68 -15.12 32.42 -4.24
CA MET A 68 -15.10 31.06 -4.80
C MET A 68 -14.53 31.10 -6.22
N LEU A 69 -13.89 30.01 -6.66
CA LEU A 69 -13.26 29.88 -7.98
C LEU A 69 -13.57 28.49 -8.55
N LEU A 70 -14.17 28.44 -9.73
CA LEU A 70 -14.36 27.22 -10.51
C LEU A 70 -13.24 27.13 -11.54
N ASP A 71 -12.37 26.14 -11.35
CA ASP A 71 -11.40 25.71 -12.35
C ASP A 71 -12.14 24.97 -13.46
N THR A 72 -12.23 25.62 -14.62
CA THR A 72 -12.92 25.14 -15.81
C THR A 72 -12.09 24.14 -16.62
N VAL A 73 -10.81 23.99 -16.32
CA VAL A 73 -9.91 22.99 -16.93
C VAL A 73 -9.96 21.68 -16.17
N SER A 74 -9.92 21.73 -14.82
CA SER A 74 -9.94 20.54 -13.97
C SER A 74 -11.33 20.15 -13.44
N GLY A 75 -12.35 20.99 -13.64
CA GLY A 75 -13.70 20.82 -13.09
C GLY A 75 -13.83 21.08 -11.58
N ASN A 76 -12.78 21.60 -10.94
CA ASN A 76 -12.66 21.71 -9.48
C ASN A 76 -13.16 23.06 -8.95
N LEU A 77 -13.91 23.04 -7.83
CA LEU A 77 -14.34 24.25 -7.13
C LEU A 77 -13.41 24.55 -5.95
N TYR A 78 -13.02 25.82 -5.78
CA TYR A 78 -12.16 26.34 -4.72
C TYR A 78 -12.89 27.49 -3.98
N ALA A 79 -12.50 27.73 -2.73
CA ALA A 79 -12.97 28.85 -1.92
C ALA A 79 -11.79 29.47 -1.15
N TYR A 80 -11.75 30.80 -1.11
CA TYR A 80 -10.72 31.54 -0.39
C TYR A 80 -11.08 31.65 1.08
N ARG A 81 -10.24 31.12 1.97
CA ARG A 81 -10.44 31.15 3.43
C ARG A 81 -9.11 31.01 4.17
N ILE A 82 -8.97 31.75 5.27
CA ILE A 82 -7.73 31.80 6.07
C ILE A 82 -6.54 32.23 5.21
N LYS A 83 -6.73 33.32 4.43
CA LYS A 83 -5.76 33.92 3.49
C LYS A 83 -5.14 32.94 2.47
N ALA A 84 -5.92 31.98 1.97
CA ALA A 84 -5.52 31.07 0.91
C ALA A 84 -6.73 30.50 0.17
N TRP A 85 -6.58 30.22 -1.13
CA TRP A 85 -7.50 29.36 -1.86
C TRP A 85 -7.39 27.91 -1.39
N ARG A 86 -8.53 27.24 -1.20
CA ARG A 86 -8.60 25.84 -0.80
C ARG A 86 -9.70 25.13 -1.59
N LEU A 87 -9.47 23.88 -1.98
CA LEU A 87 -10.48 23.07 -2.66
C LEU A 87 -11.77 22.97 -1.82
N VAL A 88 -12.92 23.06 -2.48
CA VAL A 88 -14.25 22.79 -1.93
C VAL A 88 -14.56 21.30 -2.12
N SER A 89 -13.72 20.46 -1.51
CA SER A 89 -14.16 19.15 -1.04
C SER A 89 -15.09 19.35 0.17
N GLY A 90 -15.85 18.30 0.53
CA GLY A 90 -16.79 18.34 1.66
C GLY A 90 -16.13 18.83 2.95
N GLY A 91 -16.51 20.03 3.40
CA GLY A 91 -15.72 20.79 4.38
C GLY A 91 -15.99 20.43 5.84
N GLY A 92 -15.56 19.25 6.30
CA GLY A 92 -15.64 18.85 7.71
C GLY A 92 -14.79 17.61 7.99
N GLY A 93 -14.33 17.45 9.23
CA GLY A 93 -13.43 16.35 9.62
C GLY A 93 -14.04 14.98 9.34
N GLY A 94 -13.43 14.23 8.41
CA GLY A 94 -13.98 13.00 7.87
C GLY A 94 -13.43 12.67 6.49
N GLY A 95 -12.10 12.58 6.36
CA GLY A 95 -11.42 12.20 5.12
C GLY A 95 -11.58 10.71 4.76
N GLY A 96 -12.81 10.20 4.77
CA GLY A 96 -13.12 8.84 4.34
C GLY A 96 -12.88 8.68 2.84
N ALA A 97 -12.35 7.52 2.44
CA ALA A 97 -12.09 7.23 1.04
C ALA A 97 -13.42 7.14 0.26
N SER A 98 -13.57 7.98 -0.78
CA SER A 98 -14.79 8.06 -1.58
C SER A 98 -14.96 6.79 -2.42
N MET A 99 -15.96 5.98 -2.10
CA MET A 99 -16.25 4.73 -2.81
C MET A 99 -17.00 4.98 -4.14
N PRO A 100 -16.80 4.12 -5.16
CA PRO A 100 -15.84 3.02 -5.21
C PRO A 100 -14.41 3.50 -5.53
N PHE A 101 -13.41 2.81 -4.99
CA PHE A 101 -12.01 2.89 -5.42
C PHE A 101 -11.45 1.48 -5.61
N ASP A 102 -10.66 1.25 -6.65
CA ASP A 102 -10.14 -0.09 -6.97
C ASP A 102 -8.89 -0.46 -6.15
N SER A 103 -8.21 0.52 -5.55
CA SER A 103 -6.95 0.32 -4.83
C SER A 103 -6.63 1.48 -3.87
N VAL A 104 -5.75 1.20 -2.91
CA VAL A 104 -5.15 2.18 -1.99
C VAL A 104 -3.64 1.97 -1.99
N THR A 105 -2.88 3.06 -2.02
CA THR A 105 -1.40 3.07 -1.97
C THR A 105 -0.95 3.70 -0.67
N PHE A 106 -0.05 3.04 0.06
CA PHE A 106 0.50 3.53 1.32
C PHE A 106 1.78 4.35 1.12
N ASN A 107 1.99 5.41 1.91
CA ASN A 107 3.27 6.11 1.95
C ASN A 107 4.28 5.28 2.76
N ILE A 108 5.38 4.88 2.11
CA ILE A 108 6.43 4.04 2.72
C ILE A 108 7.54 4.83 3.44
N ASN A 109 7.45 6.18 3.44
CA ASN A 109 8.45 7.08 4.01
C ASN A 109 8.10 7.56 5.43
N GLU A 110 7.10 6.95 6.06
CA GLU A 110 6.62 7.27 7.41
C GLU A 110 6.88 6.09 8.37
N GLY A 111 6.83 6.37 9.67
CA GLY A 111 6.99 5.36 10.72
C GLY A 111 5.81 4.38 10.84
N ASP A 112 5.76 3.65 11.94
CA ASP A 112 4.70 2.68 12.23
C ASP A 112 3.29 3.31 12.34
N ALA A 113 2.25 2.46 12.42
CA ALA A 113 0.86 2.91 12.42
C ALA A 113 0.48 3.55 13.76
N SER A 114 -0.13 4.73 13.70
CA SER A 114 -0.76 5.40 14.85
C SER A 114 -1.97 4.60 15.35
N GLU A 115 -2.45 4.88 16.56
CA GLU A 115 -3.69 4.25 17.04
C GLU A 115 -4.84 4.45 16.04
N GLN A 116 -5.55 3.36 15.72
CA GLN A 116 -6.65 3.28 14.75
C GLN A 116 -6.25 3.52 13.27
N GLU A 117 -4.94 3.65 12.97
CA GLU A 117 -4.41 3.79 11.60
C GLU A 117 -4.17 2.41 10.93
N LEU A 118 -4.45 2.31 9.63
CA LEU A 118 -4.07 1.19 8.77
C LEU A 118 -2.87 1.60 7.91
N LYS A 119 -1.72 0.93 8.05
CA LYS A 119 -0.47 1.32 7.38
C LYS A 119 0.33 0.10 6.87
N TYR A 120 1.13 0.30 5.84
CA TYR A 120 2.14 -0.68 5.43
C TYR A 120 3.51 -0.33 6.06
N SER A 121 4.08 -1.23 6.85
CA SER A 121 5.41 -1.03 7.44
C SER A 121 6.50 -1.52 6.47
N ALA A 122 7.30 -0.60 5.95
CA ALA A 122 8.40 -0.95 5.04
C ALA A 122 9.57 -1.66 5.73
N GLU A 123 9.76 -1.46 7.04
CA GLU A 123 10.80 -2.14 7.83
C GLU A 123 10.47 -3.61 8.08
N LYS A 124 9.19 -3.89 8.40
CA LYS A 124 8.68 -5.22 8.76
C LYS A 124 8.08 -5.99 7.58
N GLY A 125 7.75 -5.26 6.51
CA GLY A 125 7.28 -5.81 5.24
C GLY A 125 5.83 -6.31 5.23
N TYR A 126 4.97 -5.80 6.10
CA TYR A 126 3.56 -6.21 6.18
C TYR A 126 2.59 -5.04 6.42
N LEU A 127 1.31 -5.30 6.09
CA LEU A 127 0.19 -4.44 6.44
C LEU A 127 -0.14 -4.60 7.93
N GLN A 128 -0.13 -3.49 8.67
CA GLN A 128 -0.38 -3.44 10.10
C GLN A 128 -1.48 -2.44 10.45
N TYR A 129 -2.17 -2.69 11.55
CA TYR A 129 -3.10 -1.76 12.17
C TYR A 129 -2.56 -1.33 13.53
N GLY A 130 -2.57 -0.03 13.82
CA GLY A 130 -2.20 0.46 15.14
C GLY A 130 -3.34 0.24 16.13
N GLY A 131 -3.14 -0.66 17.09
CA GLY A 131 -3.98 -0.82 18.26
C GLY A 131 -3.65 0.21 19.34
N LEU A 132 -4.35 0.06 20.47
CA LEU A 132 -4.10 0.80 21.72
C LEU A 132 -2.62 0.70 22.15
N ASP A 133 -2.15 1.70 22.90
CA ASP A 133 -0.81 1.75 23.50
C ASP A 133 0.35 1.53 22.49
N SER A 134 0.17 2.00 21.26
CA SER A 134 1.09 1.83 20.11
C SER A 134 1.30 0.38 19.62
N VAL A 135 0.48 -0.59 20.05
CA VAL A 135 0.60 -1.99 19.63
C VAL A 135 0.38 -2.14 18.14
N GLN A 136 1.32 -2.79 17.43
CA GLN A 136 1.24 -2.98 15.97
C GLN A 136 0.67 -4.37 15.65
N ILE A 137 -0.53 -4.42 15.07
CA ILE A 137 -1.27 -5.66 14.78
C ILE A 137 -1.08 -6.05 13.31
N PRO A 138 -0.36 -7.15 12.98
CA PRO A 138 -0.21 -7.62 11.60
C PRO A 138 -1.52 -8.21 11.06
N LEU A 139 -2.01 -7.71 9.92
CA LEU A 139 -3.29 -8.12 9.34
C LEU A 139 -3.21 -9.26 8.33
N LEU A 140 -2.01 -9.55 7.80
CA LEU A 140 -1.77 -10.68 6.90
C LEU A 140 -0.76 -11.65 7.53
N PRO A 141 -1.16 -12.45 8.54
CA PRO A 141 -0.29 -13.48 9.11
C PRO A 141 0.06 -14.53 8.04
N GLY A 142 1.33 -14.97 8.04
CA GLY A 142 1.84 -15.95 7.09
C GLY A 142 2.61 -15.38 5.89
N ILE A 143 3.01 -14.10 5.93
CA ILE A 143 4.12 -13.57 5.12
C ILE A 143 5.23 -13.10 6.07
N TRP A 144 6.47 -13.46 5.76
CA TRP A 144 7.66 -13.09 6.51
C TRP A 144 8.60 -12.25 5.63
N TYR A 145 9.09 -11.14 6.17
CA TYR A 145 10.20 -10.39 5.60
C TYR A 145 11.52 -10.93 6.16
N VAL A 146 12.40 -11.36 5.26
CA VAL A 146 13.57 -12.19 5.60
C VAL A 146 14.80 -11.75 4.82
N ARG A 147 15.99 -12.16 5.28
CA ARG A 147 17.26 -11.96 4.56
C ARG A 147 17.88 -13.28 4.11
N ASN A 148 18.28 -13.36 2.85
CA ASN A 148 19.01 -14.52 2.31
C ASN A 148 20.42 -14.59 2.92
N ASP A 149 20.67 -15.64 3.70
CA ASP A 149 21.95 -15.93 4.36
C ASP A 149 22.72 -17.08 3.66
N THR A 150 22.40 -17.38 2.40
CA THR A 150 23.13 -18.34 1.56
C THR A 150 24.06 -17.62 0.59
N SER A 151 25.06 -18.32 0.07
CA SER A 151 26.02 -17.78 -0.90
C SER A 151 25.46 -17.64 -2.33
N VAL A 152 24.19 -17.97 -2.56
CA VAL A 152 23.53 -17.99 -3.87
C VAL A 152 22.19 -17.25 -3.82
N THR A 153 21.67 -16.83 -4.96
CA THR A 153 20.26 -16.39 -5.06
C THR A 153 19.33 -17.54 -4.67
N ILE A 154 18.33 -17.27 -3.83
CA ILE A 154 17.20 -18.17 -3.57
C ILE A 154 16.13 -17.87 -4.63
N PRO A 155 15.80 -18.81 -5.55
CA PRO A 155 14.78 -18.57 -6.57
C PRO A 155 13.36 -18.53 -5.98
N LYS A 156 12.46 -17.82 -6.65
CA LYS A 156 11.02 -17.86 -6.41
C LYS A 156 10.47 -19.29 -6.52
N GLY A 157 9.66 -19.72 -5.56
CA GLY A 157 9.14 -21.09 -5.47
C GLY A 157 9.96 -22.05 -4.60
N THR A 158 11.18 -21.66 -4.21
CA THR A 158 12.09 -22.46 -3.37
C THR A 158 11.61 -22.55 -1.91
N VAL A 159 11.73 -23.73 -1.30
CA VAL A 159 11.42 -23.95 0.12
C VAL A 159 12.60 -23.51 0.99
N VAL A 160 12.30 -22.64 1.97
CA VAL A 160 13.27 -22.08 2.91
C VAL A 160 12.88 -22.30 4.36
N ARG A 161 13.89 -22.21 5.21
CA ARG A 161 13.86 -22.37 6.65
C ARG A 161 14.50 -21.17 7.34
N ALA A 162 14.20 -20.99 8.62
CA ALA A 162 15.00 -20.15 9.49
C ALA A 162 16.43 -20.72 9.67
N SER A 163 17.39 -19.83 9.88
CA SER A 163 18.80 -20.17 10.16
C SER A 163 19.47 -19.26 11.19
N GLY A 164 18.70 -18.36 11.81
CA GLY A 164 19.17 -17.32 12.73
C GLY A 164 18.42 -16.00 12.49
N THR A 165 18.94 -14.92 13.05
CA THR A 165 18.40 -13.55 12.87
C THR A 165 19.52 -12.56 12.52
N LEU A 166 19.14 -11.36 12.07
CA LEU A 166 20.04 -10.23 11.82
C LEU A 166 20.05 -9.23 12.99
N GLY A 167 20.13 -9.73 14.23
CA GLY A 167 20.35 -8.92 15.43
C GLY A 167 19.40 -7.71 15.54
N ALA A 168 19.98 -6.51 15.56
CA ALA A 168 19.29 -5.24 15.81
C ALA A 168 18.17 -4.87 14.83
N SER A 169 18.08 -5.49 13.64
CA SER A 169 16.98 -5.26 12.69
C SER A 169 15.83 -6.27 12.79
N GLY A 170 15.89 -7.23 13.72
CA GLY A 170 14.85 -8.25 13.95
C GLY A 170 14.64 -9.27 12.82
N ARG A 171 15.19 -9.06 11.62
CA ARG A 171 14.93 -9.89 10.43
C ARG A 171 15.39 -11.33 10.61
N ILE A 172 14.57 -12.28 10.17
CA ILE A 172 14.93 -13.70 10.14
C ILE A 172 15.91 -13.95 8.98
N LYS A 173 17.01 -14.66 9.25
CA LYS A 173 17.94 -15.16 8.23
C LYS A 173 17.41 -16.48 7.67
N VAL A 174 17.27 -16.56 6.35
CA VAL A 174 16.81 -17.79 5.68
C VAL A 174 17.89 -18.50 4.88
N LYS A 175 17.76 -19.82 4.82
CA LYS A 175 18.49 -20.71 3.92
C LYS A 175 17.50 -21.72 3.31
N HIS A 176 17.92 -22.41 2.25
CA HIS A 176 17.19 -23.54 1.67
C HIS A 176 16.87 -24.62 2.73
N MET A 177 15.70 -25.25 2.64
CA MET A 177 15.27 -26.38 3.47
C MET A 177 15.52 -27.72 2.77
N ILE A 178 15.72 -28.81 3.51
CA ILE A 178 15.85 -30.17 2.96
C ILE A 178 15.16 -31.17 3.88
N ALA A 179 14.43 -32.14 3.31
CA ALA A 179 13.55 -33.05 4.05
C ALA A 179 14.24 -34.33 4.56
N ASN A 180 15.55 -34.51 4.32
CA ASN A 180 16.31 -35.70 4.74
C ASN A 180 16.51 -35.87 6.25
N GLY A 181 15.98 -34.97 7.09
CA GLY A 181 16.08 -35.05 8.56
C GLY A 181 17.35 -34.44 9.16
N SER A 182 18.30 -33.95 8.35
CA SER A 182 19.47 -33.21 8.86
C SER A 182 19.13 -31.84 9.48
N ILE A 183 17.89 -31.39 9.31
CA ILE A 183 17.36 -30.12 9.82
C ILE A 183 15.97 -30.40 10.42
N PRO A 184 15.70 -30.07 11.70
CA PRO A 184 14.40 -30.36 12.31
C PRO A 184 13.24 -29.65 11.61
N ALA A 185 12.09 -30.33 11.51
CA ALA A 185 10.90 -29.86 10.81
C ALA A 185 10.45 -28.45 11.22
N MET A 186 10.48 -28.18 12.53
CA MET A 186 10.15 -26.89 13.17
C MET A 186 10.90 -25.66 12.66
N TYR A 187 11.99 -25.80 11.89
CA TYR A 187 12.70 -24.68 11.27
C TYR A 187 12.13 -24.24 9.91
N VAL A 188 11.22 -25.00 9.30
CA VAL A 188 10.61 -24.61 8.01
C VAL A 188 9.85 -23.29 8.13
N LEU A 189 10.03 -22.38 7.17
CA LEU A 189 9.42 -21.04 7.20
C LEU A 189 8.49 -20.80 6.01
N GLY A 190 8.91 -21.23 4.80
CA GLY A 190 8.01 -21.31 3.66
C GLY A 190 8.63 -21.17 2.29
N ILE A 191 7.83 -20.69 1.34
CA ILE A 191 8.25 -20.54 -0.06
C ILE A 191 8.63 -19.09 -0.34
N ALA A 192 9.79 -18.89 -0.99
CA ALA A 192 10.20 -17.59 -1.48
C ALA A 192 9.22 -17.04 -2.54
N MET A 193 8.68 -15.85 -2.30
CA MET A 193 7.69 -15.19 -3.17
C MET A 193 8.30 -14.50 -4.40
N GLN A 194 9.62 -14.31 -4.38
CA GLN A 194 10.43 -13.63 -5.38
C GLN A 194 11.84 -14.25 -5.40
N ASP A 195 12.65 -13.91 -6.39
CA ASP A 195 14.08 -14.23 -6.36
C ASP A 195 14.78 -13.32 -5.32
N ILE A 196 15.47 -13.92 -4.35
CA ILE A 196 16.18 -13.19 -3.28
C ILE A 196 17.68 -13.38 -3.46
N ALA A 197 18.37 -12.35 -3.95
CA ALA A 197 19.82 -12.39 -4.20
C ALA A 197 20.63 -12.65 -2.92
N THR A 198 21.88 -13.12 -3.06
CA THR A 198 22.83 -13.33 -1.97
C THR A 198 22.92 -12.10 -1.06
N GLY A 199 22.60 -12.25 0.23
CA GLY A 199 22.64 -11.16 1.20
C GLY A 199 21.57 -10.07 1.02
N ALA A 200 20.60 -10.23 0.12
CA ALA A 200 19.45 -9.32 -0.03
C ALA A 200 18.26 -9.73 0.85
N ASP A 201 17.33 -8.80 1.06
CA ASP A 201 16.07 -9.03 1.76
C ASP A 201 14.92 -9.36 0.78
N GLY A 202 13.89 -10.06 1.25
CA GLY A 202 12.74 -10.44 0.43
C GLY A 202 11.63 -11.15 1.21
N TYR A 203 10.62 -11.65 0.50
CA TYR A 203 9.39 -12.19 1.10
C TYR A 203 9.27 -13.70 1.00
N VAL A 204 8.81 -14.32 2.09
CA VAL A 204 8.52 -15.75 2.21
C VAL A 204 7.08 -15.95 2.67
N MET A 205 6.35 -16.84 2.00
CA MET A 205 4.96 -17.16 2.31
C MET A 205 4.85 -18.50 3.05
N THR A 206 4.15 -18.49 4.17
CA THR A 206 3.71 -19.67 4.95
C THR A 206 2.31 -20.12 4.53
N GLN A 207 1.42 -19.16 4.21
CA GLN A 207 0.05 -19.42 3.76
C GLN A 207 -0.39 -18.41 2.69
N GLY A 208 -1.08 -18.88 1.63
CA GLY A 208 -1.64 -18.00 0.59
C GLY A 208 -1.58 -18.60 -0.81
N LYS A 209 -1.43 -17.75 -1.84
CA LYS A 209 -1.24 -18.18 -3.24
C LYS A 209 -0.08 -17.40 -3.88
N ILE A 210 0.87 -18.12 -4.49
CA ILE A 210 1.95 -17.55 -5.30
C ILE A 210 1.68 -17.88 -6.77
N ARG A 211 1.64 -16.84 -7.61
CA ARG A 211 1.46 -16.93 -9.08
C ARG A 211 2.80 -16.70 -9.79
N GLN A 212 2.90 -17.09 -11.06
CA GLN A 212 4.13 -17.04 -11.86
C GLN A 212 5.28 -17.80 -11.17
N VAL A 213 5.05 -19.11 -10.99
CA VAL A 213 6.05 -20.10 -10.57
C VAL A 213 6.06 -21.20 -11.63
N ASN A 214 7.25 -21.62 -12.08
CA ASN A 214 7.36 -22.74 -13.00
C ASN A 214 6.94 -24.03 -12.28
N THR A 215 5.83 -24.62 -12.72
CA THR A 215 5.17 -25.76 -12.07
C THR A 215 4.96 -26.94 -13.02
N GLN A 216 5.49 -26.86 -14.25
CA GLN A 216 5.34 -27.88 -15.31
C GLN A 216 5.83 -29.28 -14.90
N ALA A 217 6.73 -29.37 -13.91
CA ALA A 217 7.21 -30.65 -13.35
C ALA A 217 6.17 -31.34 -12.44
N TYR A 218 5.01 -30.72 -12.20
CA TYR A 218 4.01 -31.16 -11.25
C TYR A 218 2.62 -31.23 -11.89
N SER A 219 1.88 -32.32 -11.68
CA SER A 219 0.46 -32.38 -12.03
C SER A 219 -0.39 -31.42 -11.20
N GLU A 220 -1.50 -30.93 -11.80
CA GLU A 220 -2.51 -30.11 -11.12
C GLU A 220 -3.27 -30.92 -10.06
N GLY A 221 -3.75 -30.24 -9.01
CA GLY A 221 -4.53 -30.89 -7.93
C GLY A 221 -3.69 -31.69 -6.92
N ALA A 222 -2.36 -31.71 -7.08
CA ALA A 222 -1.45 -32.47 -6.24
C ALA A 222 -0.84 -31.65 -5.09
N VAL A 223 -0.53 -32.34 -3.98
CA VAL A 223 0.23 -31.80 -2.85
C VAL A 223 1.73 -31.92 -3.14
N LEU A 224 2.46 -30.84 -2.91
CA LEU A 224 3.92 -30.79 -2.97
C LEU A 224 4.52 -30.81 -1.58
N TYR A 225 5.55 -31.63 -1.41
CA TYR A 225 6.35 -31.78 -0.21
C TYR A 225 7.73 -31.16 -0.42
N ALA A 226 8.41 -30.79 0.68
CA ALA A 226 9.83 -30.46 0.60
C ALA A 226 10.64 -31.69 0.14
N ASP A 227 11.61 -31.48 -0.75
CA ASP A 227 12.41 -32.55 -1.35
C ASP A 227 13.49 -33.06 -0.37
N VAL A 228 13.85 -34.35 -0.49
CA VAL A 228 14.82 -35.03 0.39
C VAL A 228 16.25 -34.95 -0.13
N ASP A 229 16.44 -34.88 -1.45
CA ASP A 229 17.75 -34.89 -2.12
C ASP A 229 18.09 -33.49 -2.68
N THR A 230 17.08 -32.76 -3.13
CA THR A 230 17.20 -31.43 -3.74
C THR A 230 17.04 -30.33 -2.70
N LEU A 231 18.15 -29.65 -2.38
CA LEU A 231 18.18 -28.57 -1.40
C LEU A 231 17.27 -27.40 -1.81
N GLY A 232 16.18 -27.20 -1.06
CA GLY A 232 15.11 -26.21 -1.29
C GLY A 232 14.08 -26.62 -2.36
N GLY A 233 14.18 -27.83 -2.90
CA GLY A 233 13.27 -28.35 -3.91
C GLY A 233 11.87 -28.68 -3.38
N LEU A 234 10.94 -28.82 -4.32
CA LEU A 234 9.60 -29.35 -4.10
C LEU A 234 9.42 -30.65 -4.90
N THR A 235 8.80 -31.65 -4.28
CA THR A 235 8.48 -32.94 -4.92
C THR A 235 7.01 -33.27 -4.78
N GLN A 236 6.46 -33.92 -5.81
CA GLN A 236 5.10 -34.45 -5.81
C GLN A 236 5.01 -35.82 -5.12
N THR A 237 6.14 -36.51 -4.96
CA THR A 237 6.21 -37.81 -4.30
C THR A 237 6.39 -37.61 -2.80
N LYS A 238 5.43 -38.09 -2.00
CA LYS A 238 5.50 -38.01 -0.53
C LYS A 238 6.77 -38.70 0.01
N PRO A 239 7.60 -38.01 0.82
CA PRO A 239 8.81 -38.60 1.41
C PRO A 239 8.56 -39.91 2.18
N GLY A 240 9.54 -40.82 2.10
CA GLY A 240 9.48 -42.14 2.72
C GLY A 240 9.54 -42.12 4.26
N ASN A 241 9.51 -43.31 4.86
CA ASN A 241 9.75 -43.45 6.31
C ASN A 241 11.22 -43.14 6.63
N GLY A 242 11.47 -42.45 7.75
CA GLY A 242 12.80 -41.93 8.11
C GLY A 242 13.04 -40.47 7.69
N TYR A 243 12.31 -39.97 6.70
CA TYR A 243 12.41 -38.59 6.22
C TYR A 243 11.24 -37.70 6.71
N LEU A 244 11.44 -36.38 6.63
CA LEU A 244 10.46 -35.39 7.06
C LEU A 244 9.36 -35.23 6.00
N LYS A 245 8.13 -35.55 6.38
CA LYS A 245 6.96 -35.50 5.49
C LYS A 245 6.31 -34.12 5.58
N LEU A 246 6.99 -33.10 5.09
CA LEU A 246 6.60 -31.69 5.15
C LEU A 246 5.75 -31.31 3.92
N PRO A 247 4.40 -31.28 3.98
CA PRO A 247 3.60 -30.66 2.91
C PRO A 247 3.77 -29.14 2.96
N ILE A 248 4.04 -28.53 1.80
CA ILE A 248 4.35 -27.10 1.68
C ILE A 248 3.31 -26.36 0.82
N ALA A 249 2.85 -27.00 -0.27
CA ALA A 249 1.98 -26.37 -1.26
C ALA A 249 1.06 -27.35 -1.98
N PHE A 250 0.12 -26.80 -2.74
CA PHE A 250 -0.81 -27.50 -3.62
C PHE A 250 -0.78 -26.84 -5.00
N VAL A 251 -0.74 -27.64 -6.08
CA VAL A 251 -0.69 -27.13 -7.46
C VAL A 251 -2.09 -26.71 -7.91
N VAL A 252 -2.33 -25.40 -7.99
CA VAL A 252 -3.61 -24.81 -8.43
C VAL A 252 -3.70 -24.73 -9.95
N HIS A 253 -2.57 -24.47 -10.61
CA HIS A 253 -2.45 -24.48 -12.07
C HIS A 253 -1.01 -24.82 -12.46
N SER A 254 -0.82 -25.80 -13.35
CA SER A 254 0.49 -26.27 -13.81
C SER A 254 0.85 -25.61 -15.13
N ALA A 255 1.84 -24.72 -15.09
CA ALA A 255 2.34 -24.00 -16.25
C ALA A 255 3.74 -23.43 -15.98
N SER A 256 4.40 -22.91 -17.02
CA SER A 256 5.63 -22.12 -16.88
C SER A 256 5.41 -20.88 -15.99
N ASN A 257 4.20 -20.31 -16.03
CA ASN A 257 3.72 -19.23 -15.17
C ASN A 257 2.56 -19.68 -14.25
N GLY A 258 2.61 -20.92 -13.75
CA GLY A 258 1.55 -21.52 -12.96
C GLY A 258 1.36 -20.92 -11.56
N THR A 259 0.54 -21.59 -10.75
CA THR A 259 0.12 -21.09 -9.42
C THR A 259 0.17 -22.18 -8.36
N LEU A 260 0.82 -21.87 -7.24
CA LEU A 260 0.85 -22.68 -6.03
C LEU A 260 -0.05 -22.05 -4.95
N ALA A 261 -0.92 -22.84 -4.32
CA ALA A 261 -1.50 -22.49 -3.04
C ALA A 261 -0.56 -22.99 -1.94
N VAL A 262 0.03 -22.08 -1.17
CA VAL A 262 0.96 -22.42 -0.10
C VAL A 262 0.18 -22.64 1.19
N ARG A 263 0.43 -23.77 1.85
CA ARG A 263 0.07 -24.03 3.24
C ARG A 263 1.08 -25.03 3.77
N ILE A 264 1.88 -24.57 4.71
CA ILE A 264 2.86 -25.41 5.40
C ILE A 264 2.18 -26.14 6.54
N ASP A 265 2.56 -27.40 6.72
CA ASP A 265 2.45 -28.11 7.98
C ASP A 265 3.84 -28.69 8.31
N PRO A 266 4.49 -28.30 9.42
CA PRO A 266 5.73 -28.96 9.85
C PRO A 266 5.47 -30.41 10.29
N GLY A 267 4.22 -30.75 10.59
CA GLY A 267 3.84 -32.00 11.23
C GLY A 267 4.27 -32.07 12.70
N SER A 268 3.79 -33.10 13.38
CA SER A 268 4.23 -33.50 14.72
C SER A 268 5.00 -34.81 14.62
N SER A 269 6.18 -34.90 15.23
CA SER A 269 6.79 -36.20 15.52
C SER A 269 6.37 -36.69 16.91
N LEU A 270 6.59 -37.98 17.19
CA LEU A 270 6.21 -38.58 18.46
C LEU A 270 6.90 -37.95 19.69
N HIS A 271 8.04 -37.28 19.50
CA HIS A 271 8.79 -36.65 20.60
C HIS A 271 8.48 -35.15 20.77
N ASP A 272 7.58 -34.60 19.95
CA ASP A 272 7.05 -33.23 20.11
C ASP A 272 5.75 -33.22 20.96
N LEU A 273 5.21 -34.39 21.31
CA LEU A 273 3.99 -34.52 22.11
C LEU A 273 4.27 -34.25 23.59
N HIS A 274 3.46 -33.39 24.21
CA HIS A 274 3.67 -32.88 25.57
C HIS A 274 3.64 -33.96 26.67
N ASP A 275 3.07 -35.14 26.39
CA ASP A 275 2.93 -36.26 27.32
C ASP A 275 3.79 -37.49 26.92
N VAL A 276 4.75 -37.36 26.01
CA VAL A 276 5.57 -38.48 25.52
C VAL A 276 7.09 -38.22 25.61
N ASP A 277 7.75 -38.97 26.48
CA ASP A 277 9.21 -39.05 26.56
C ASP A 277 9.73 -40.24 25.73
N THR A 278 10.53 -39.94 24.70
CA THR A 278 11.19 -40.97 23.86
C THR A 278 12.68 -41.13 24.15
N THR A 279 13.18 -40.52 25.23
CA THR A 279 14.58 -40.61 25.66
C THR A 279 14.95 -42.07 25.97
N GLY A 280 16.16 -42.48 25.57
CA GLY A 280 16.64 -43.85 25.79
C GLY A 280 15.98 -44.94 24.93
N ARG A 281 15.13 -44.57 23.94
CA ARG A 281 14.53 -45.55 23.01
C ARG A 281 15.60 -46.39 22.30
N VAL A 282 15.37 -47.70 22.26
CA VAL A 282 16.16 -48.71 21.53
C VAL A 282 15.25 -49.54 20.60
N ASN A 283 15.84 -50.40 19.77
CA ASN A 283 15.07 -51.32 18.93
C ASN A 283 14.10 -52.17 19.79
N GLY A 284 12.86 -52.31 19.34
CA GLY A 284 11.80 -53.01 20.07
C GLY A 284 11.17 -52.24 21.24
N SER A 285 11.49 -50.96 21.44
CA SER A 285 10.85 -50.17 22.52
C SER A 285 9.36 -49.92 22.25
N VAL A 286 8.55 -50.06 23.29
CA VAL A 286 7.14 -49.66 23.34
C VAL A 286 6.97 -48.37 24.14
N LEU A 287 5.86 -47.65 23.94
CA LEU A 287 5.41 -46.63 24.87
C LEU A 287 4.66 -47.29 26.02
N ARG A 288 4.90 -46.82 27.25
CA ARG A 288 4.17 -47.26 28.44
C ARG A 288 3.85 -46.06 29.32
N TYR A 289 2.63 -45.96 29.83
CA TYR A 289 2.23 -44.86 30.71
C TYR A 289 2.84 -45.04 32.10
N ASP A 290 3.44 -43.98 32.64
CA ASP A 290 3.92 -43.94 34.02
C ASP A 290 2.90 -43.21 34.90
N SER A 291 2.20 -43.95 35.76
CA SER A 291 1.15 -43.39 36.61
C SER A 291 1.65 -42.54 37.78
N ALA A 292 2.96 -42.54 38.08
CA ALA A 292 3.57 -41.65 39.05
C ALA A 292 4.04 -40.35 38.39
N LEU A 293 4.71 -40.45 37.23
CA LEU A 293 5.27 -39.31 36.48
C LEU A 293 4.25 -38.62 35.55
N LYS A 294 3.11 -39.26 35.29
CA LYS A 294 1.97 -38.79 34.48
C LYS A 294 2.19 -38.68 32.97
N TYR A 295 3.25 -39.27 32.42
CA TYR A 295 3.56 -39.27 30.99
C TYR A 295 3.88 -40.67 30.43
N TRP A 296 3.83 -40.82 29.11
CA TRP A 296 4.26 -42.03 28.39
C TRP A 296 5.77 -42.03 28.21
N LYS A 297 6.44 -43.11 28.57
CA LYS A 297 7.89 -43.27 28.37
C LYS A 297 8.24 -44.46 27.50
N ALA A 298 9.37 -44.37 26.81
CA ALA A 298 9.97 -45.52 26.13
C ALA A 298 10.33 -46.64 27.13
N SER A 299 10.01 -47.88 26.80
CA SER A 299 10.26 -49.07 27.62
C SER A 299 10.62 -50.28 26.75
N THR A 300 11.52 -51.13 27.23
CA THR A 300 11.84 -52.43 26.63
C THR A 300 10.98 -53.58 27.17
N THR A 301 10.15 -53.34 28.19
CA THR A 301 9.22 -54.33 28.73
C THR A 301 8.05 -54.52 27.79
N ALA A 302 7.93 -55.71 27.19
CA ALA A 302 6.87 -56.03 26.25
C ALA A 302 5.47 -56.00 26.90
N GLY A 303 4.48 -55.51 26.14
CA GLY A 303 3.06 -55.46 26.50
C GLY A 303 2.48 -54.05 26.49
N ILE A 304 1.21 -53.93 26.07
CA ILE A 304 0.40 -52.73 26.25
C ILE A 304 -0.15 -52.79 27.68
N VAL A 305 0.13 -51.76 28.49
CA VAL A 305 -0.37 -51.55 29.86
C VAL A 305 -0.56 -50.06 30.09
#